data_AF-A0A3D3RZJ5-F1
#
_entry.id   AF-A0A3D3RZJ5-F1
#
_cell.length_a   1.000
_cell.length_b   1.000
_cell.length_c   1.000
_cell.angle_alpha   90.00
_cell.angle_beta   90.00
_cell.angle_gamma   90.00
#
_symmetry.space_group_name_H-M   'P 1'
#
loop_
_entity.id
_entity.type
_entity.pdbx_description
1 polymer ?
#
loop_
_entity_poly.entity_id
_entity_poly.type
_entity_poly.pdbx_seq_one_letter_code
_entity_poly.pdbx_strand_id
1 'polypeptide(L)'
;IRDNLDLSPGGYRLTLMGVTAGEGELLPDRDLAINPGHVTTPLPGVATKDPSFGLDALWIERGLREQAQMAGYTVVDPATVVATHLSQVLTRCAHELLGHEEVQQLLDRLAAQAPKLVENLTPKVLPLGTVLRVLRNLLQEGVPIRDLRSIAESLAEHGGRSQDSDVLTALVRVAIGRSIVQEVFGTAPELALMTLEPDLERILLKAVQGGDGALGLEPGLAERLRELLVEAAQRQELLGQPAVLVAPNALRLWLARFVRHLAVDLKVLAYEELPENRQVRVVANIGGR
;
A
#
# COMPACT_ATOMS: atom_id res chain seq x y z
N ILE A 1 -23.61 11.30 3.37
CA ILE A 1 -23.39 12.63 2.76
C ILE A 1 -24.16 13.64 3.61
N ARG A 2 -23.52 14.75 3.99
CA ARG A 2 -24.11 15.82 4.82
C ARG A 2 -23.63 17.16 4.27
N ASP A 3 -24.51 18.15 4.27
CA ASP A 3 -24.15 19.51 3.88
C ASP A 3 -23.40 20.20 5.04
N ASN A 4 -22.41 21.01 4.68
CA ASN A 4 -21.66 21.83 5.63
C ASN A 4 -21.43 23.22 5.02
N LEU A 5 -22.07 24.24 5.61
CA LEU A 5 -22.03 25.62 5.13
C LEU A 5 -20.72 26.34 5.45
N ASP A 6 -19.87 25.76 6.30
CA ASP A 6 -18.57 26.33 6.66
C ASP A 6 -17.48 26.03 5.61
N LEU A 7 -17.77 25.18 4.61
CA LEU A 7 -16.84 24.86 3.52
C LEU A 7 -16.90 25.92 2.42
N SER A 8 -15.78 26.10 1.70
CA SER A 8 -15.73 26.93 0.50
C SER A 8 -16.71 26.42 -0.57
N PRO A 9 -17.21 27.28 -1.48
CA PRO A 9 -18.02 26.82 -2.61
C PRO A 9 -17.27 25.77 -3.44
N GLY A 10 -17.82 24.55 -3.52
CA GLY A 10 -17.16 23.42 -4.19
C GLY A 10 -16.17 22.64 -3.31
N GLY A 11 -15.94 23.07 -2.08
CA GLY A 11 -15.16 22.33 -1.08
C GLY A 11 -15.89 21.08 -0.58
N TYR A 12 -15.15 20.01 -0.34
CA TYR A 12 -15.65 18.80 0.31
C TYR A 12 -14.66 18.30 1.36
N ARG A 13 -15.20 17.57 2.34
CA ARG A 13 -14.44 16.93 3.42
C ARG A 13 -14.85 15.48 3.57
N LEU A 14 -13.87 14.59 3.56
CA LEU A 14 -14.00 13.18 3.89
C LEU A 14 -13.65 13.01 5.37
N THR A 15 -14.57 12.42 6.14
CA THR A 15 -14.36 12.14 7.57
C THR A 15 -14.49 10.64 7.84
N LEU A 16 -13.57 10.12 8.66
CA LEU A 16 -13.55 8.75 9.15
C LEU A 16 -13.60 8.80 10.68
N MET A 17 -14.58 8.13 11.28
CA MET A 17 -14.77 8.11 12.74
C MET A 17 -14.77 9.50 13.39
N GLY A 18 -15.30 10.51 12.68
CA GLY A 18 -15.36 11.90 13.15
C GLY A 18 -14.09 12.72 12.93
N VAL A 19 -13.02 12.12 12.38
CA VAL A 19 -11.74 12.78 12.08
C VAL A 19 -11.64 13.05 10.59
N THR A 20 -11.13 14.22 10.21
CA THR A 20 -10.87 14.55 8.80
C THR A 20 -9.80 13.62 8.23
N ALA A 21 -10.15 12.90 7.17
CA ALA A 21 -9.29 11.95 6.48
C ALA A 21 -8.87 12.44 5.07
N GLY A 22 -9.56 13.44 4.52
CA GLY A 22 -9.22 14.06 3.25
C GLY A 22 -10.10 15.29 2.99
N GLU A 23 -9.56 16.24 2.24
CA GLU A 23 -10.27 17.45 1.81
C GLU A 23 -9.92 17.74 0.35
N GLY A 24 -10.78 18.49 -0.32
CA GLY A 24 -10.50 18.94 -1.67
C GLY A 24 -11.49 19.99 -2.13
N GLU A 25 -11.19 20.59 -3.27
CA GLU A 25 -12.04 21.59 -3.92
C GLU A 25 -12.38 21.15 -5.33
N LEU A 26 -13.61 21.43 -5.74
CA LEU A 26 -14.17 21.06 -7.03
C LEU A 26 -14.69 22.30 -7.75
N LEU A 27 -14.58 22.30 -9.07
CA LEU A 27 -15.32 23.22 -9.93
C LEU A 27 -16.39 22.42 -10.69
N PRO A 28 -17.68 22.46 -10.27
CA PRO A 28 -18.74 21.60 -10.80
C PRO A 28 -18.93 21.70 -12.33
N ASP A 29 -18.68 22.88 -12.90
CA ASP A 29 -18.87 23.17 -14.33
C ASP A 29 -17.61 22.88 -15.19
N ARG A 30 -16.58 22.29 -14.58
CA ARG A 30 -15.29 21.97 -15.22
C ARG A 30 -14.96 20.49 -15.11
N ASP A 31 -14.06 20.04 -15.96
CA ASP A 31 -13.43 18.73 -15.86
C ASP A 31 -12.00 18.89 -15.32
N LEU A 32 -11.50 17.87 -14.61
CA LEU A 32 -10.13 17.83 -14.14
C LEU A 32 -9.27 17.08 -15.16
N ALA A 33 -8.29 17.77 -15.74
CA ALA A 33 -7.27 17.20 -16.62
C ALA A 33 -5.99 16.92 -15.82
N ILE A 34 -5.71 15.65 -15.55
CA ILE A 34 -4.57 15.18 -14.75
C ILE A 34 -3.39 14.91 -15.68
N ASN A 35 -2.20 15.41 -15.32
CA ASN A 35 -0.96 15.14 -16.04
C ASN A 35 -0.27 13.88 -15.45
N PRO A 36 -0.26 12.75 -16.18
CA PRO A 36 0.45 11.53 -15.77
C PRO A 36 1.98 11.59 -15.96
N GLY A 37 2.55 12.75 -16.26
CA GLY A 37 4.01 12.98 -16.37
C GLY A 37 4.57 13.00 -17.80
N HIS A 38 3.78 12.64 -18.82
CA HIS A 38 4.22 12.60 -20.22
C HIS A 38 3.54 13.65 -21.12
N VAL A 39 2.78 14.57 -20.53
CA VAL A 39 2.12 15.64 -21.27
C VAL A 39 3.15 16.66 -21.76
N THR A 40 3.08 17.02 -23.04
CA THR A 40 3.99 17.97 -23.68
C THR A 40 3.34 19.32 -24.00
N THR A 41 2.01 19.41 -24.04
CA THR A 41 1.28 20.65 -24.38
C THR A 41 0.40 21.09 -23.21
N PRO A 42 0.69 22.25 -22.58
CA PRO A 42 -0.17 22.80 -21.54
C PRO A 42 -1.48 23.32 -22.14
N LEU A 43 -2.56 23.22 -21.36
CA LEU A 43 -3.89 23.71 -21.74
C LEU A 43 -4.31 24.90 -20.86
N PRO A 44 -5.19 25.78 -21.35
CA PRO A 44 -5.76 26.81 -20.51
C PRO A 44 -6.67 26.18 -19.44
N GLY A 45 -6.45 26.54 -18.18
CA GLY A 45 -7.21 26.03 -17.05
C GLY A 45 -6.71 26.59 -15.72
N VAL A 46 -7.42 26.26 -14.65
CA VAL A 46 -7.00 26.61 -13.28
C VAL A 46 -6.10 25.50 -12.74
N ALA A 47 -4.84 25.82 -12.44
CA ALA A 47 -3.88 24.87 -11.90
C ALA A 47 -4.30 24.37 -10.51
N THR A 48 -4.15 23.07 -10.29
CA THR A 48 -4.45 22.38 -9.04
C THR A 48 -3.60 21.11 -8.94
N LYS A 49 -3.82 20.32 -7.88
CA LYS A 49 -3.35 18.94 -7.77
C LYS A 49 -4.53 17.99 -7.69
N ASP A 50 -4.36 16.80 -8.25
CA ASP A 50 -5.29 15.70 -8.02
C ASP A 50 -5.24 15.30 -6.53
N PRO A 51 -6.39 15.24 -5.84
CA PRO A 51 -6.42 14.92 -4.40
C PRO A 51 -6.09 13.45 -4.09
N SER A 52 -6.11 12.56 -5.09
CA SER A 52 -5.94 11.11 -4.91
C SER A 52 -4.46 10.71 -4.90
N PHE A 53 -3.67 11.28 -5.80
CA PHE A 53 -2.29 10.92 -6.09
C PHE A 53 -1.32 12.11 -6.00
N GLY A 54 -1.82 13.35 -5.85
CA GLY A 54 -0.98 14.55 -5.73
C GLY A 54 -0.37 15.03 -7.07
N LEU A 55 -0.79 14.42 -8.18
CA LEU A 55 -0.33 14.75 -9.53
C LEU A 55 -0.76 16.16 -9.95
N ASP A 56 0.06 16.80 -10.78
CA ASP A 56 -0.29 18.11 -11.33
C ASP A 56 -1.51 17.99 -12.25
N ALA A 57 -2.47 18.91 -12.09
CA ALA A 57 -3.72 18.87 -12.82
C ALA A 57 -4.24 20.29 -13.13
N LEU A 58 -5.19 20.37 -14.06
CA LEU A 58 -5.83 21.59 -14.51
C LEU A 58 -7.34 21.42 -14.52
N TRP A 59 -8.08 22.35 -13.92
CA TRP A 59 -9.52 22.46 -14.14
C TRP A 59 -9.78 23.15 -15.48
N ILE A 60 -10.27 22.39 -16.45
CA ILE A 60 -10.51 22.84 -17.82
C ILE A 60 -12.00 22.98 -18.10
N GLU A 61 -12.35 23.82 -19.07
CA GLU A 61 -13.74 23.86 -19.57
C GLU A 61 -14.09 22.53 -20.24
N ARG A 62 -15.34 22.09 -20.08
CA ARG A 62 -15.80 20.79 -20.63
C ARG A 62 -15.59 20.65 -22.14
N GLY A 63 -15.63 21.77 -22.88
CA GLY A 63 -15.36 21.79 -24.32
C GLY A 63 -13.91 21.45 -24.70
N LEU A 64 -12.96 21.55 -23.77
CA LEU A 64 -11.55 21.23 -24.00
C LEU A 64 -11.23 19.75 -23.73
N ARG A 65 -12.20 18.93 -23.34
CA ARG A 65 -12.01 17.52 -22.97
C ARG A 65 -11.30 16.71 -24.05
N GLU A 66 -11.78 16.76 -25.29
CA GLU A 66 -11.19 16.00 -26.40
C GLU A 66 -9.75 16.45 -26.68
N GLN A 67 -9.51 17.77 -26.69
CA GLN A 67 -8.18 18.33 -26.88
C GLN A 67 -7.22 17.89 -25.75
N ALA A 68 -7.70 17.83 -24.51
CA ALA A 68 -6.90 17.41 -23.37
C ALA A 68 -6.51 15.93 -23.46
N GLN A 69 -7.44 15.07 -23.84
CA GLN A 69 -7.16 13.65 -24.05
C GLN A 69 -6.15 13.45 -25.20
N MET A 70 -6.29 14.20 -26.31
CA MET A 70 -5.31 14.15 -27.41
C MET A 70 -3.91 14.63 -26.99
N ALA A 71 -3.83 15.55 -26.03
CA ALA A 71 -2.57 16.03 -25.46
C ALA A 71 -1.98 15.10 -24.37
N GLY A 72 -2.62 13.97 -24.08
CA GLY A 72 -2.14 12.95 -23.13
C GLY A 72 -2.62 13.13 -21.68
N TYR A 73 -3.55 14.05 -21.41
CA TYR A 73 -4.15 14.17 -20.08
C TYR A 73 -5.16 13.07 -19.82
N THR A 74 -5.25 12.64 -18.55
CA THR A 74 -6.39 11.86 -18.07
C THR A 74 -7.48 12.84 -17.61
N VAL A 75 -8.63 12.85 -18.29
CA VAL A 75 -9.71 13.82 -18.02
C VAL A 75 -10.87 13.15 -17.29
N VAL A 76 -11.21 13.67 -16.11
CA VAL A 76 -12.26 13.13 -15.23
C VAL A 76 -13.24 14.21 -14.79
N ASP A 77 -14.49 13.83 -14.55
CA ASP A 77 -15.52 14.76 -14.04
C ASP A 77 -15.38 14.95 -12.51
N PRO A 78 -15.99 16.01 -11.92
CA PRO A 78 -15.90 16.26 -10.48
C PRO A 78 -16.39 15.10 -9.60
N ALA A 79 -17.42 14.38 -10.04
CA ALA A 79 -17.94 13.24 -9.29
C ALA A 79 -16.92 12.09 -9.21
N THR A 80 -16.21 11.83 -10.31
CA THR A 80 -15.13 10.85 -10.40
C THR A 80 -13.93 11.27 -9.54
N VAL A 81 -13.62 12.58 -9.46
CA VAL A 81 -12.57 13.10 -8.57
C VAL A 81 -12.88 12.75 -7.11
N VAL A 82 -14.10 13.04 -6.64
CA VAL A 82 -14.51 12.72 -5.26
C VAL A 82 -14.55 11.21 -5.04
N ALA A 83 -15.06 10.44 -5.99
CA ALA A 83 -15.14 8.98 -5.87
C ALA A 83 -13.76 8.33 -5.80
N THR A 84 -12.81 8.81 -6.61
CA THR A 84 -11.42 8.31 -6.62
C THR A 84 -10.72 8.68 -5.32
N HIS A 85 -10.88 9.91 -4.85
CA HIS A 85 -10.30 10.35 -3.58
C HIS A 85 -10.89 9.56 -2.40
N LEU A 86 -12.20 9.34 -2.37
CA LEU A 86 -12.85 8.51 -1.36
C LEU A 86 -12.31 7.08 -1.38
N SER A 87 -12.15 6.47 -2.56
CA SER A 87 -11.58 5.13 -2.70
C SER A 87 -10.14 5.05 -2.16
N GLN A 88 -9.32 6.07 -2.44
CA GLN A 88 -7.96 6.15 -1.89
C GLN A 88 -7.95 6.28 -0.37
N VAL A 89 -8.80 7.15 0.19
CA VAL A 89 -8.93 7.31 1.64
C VAL A 89 -9.38 6.01 2.30
N LEU A 90 -10.38 5.31 1.74
CA LEU A 90 -10.84 4.03 2.24
C LEU A 90 -9.76 2.96 2.17
N THR A 91 -8.97 2.92 1.10
CA THR A 91 -7.88 1.95 0.93
C THR A 91 -6.77 2.21 1.96
N ARG A 92 -6.36 3.47 2.12
CA ARG A 92 -5.33 3.88 3.09
C ARG A 92 -5.74 3.56 4.53
N CYS A 93 -7.01 3.79 4.86
CA CYS A 93 -7.55 3.59 6.20
C CYS A 93 -8.26 2.23 6.37
N ALA A 94 -8.13 1.29 5.43
CA ALA A 94 -8.83 0.00 5.48
C ALA A 94 -8.55 -0.79 6.75
N HIS A 95 -7.31 -0.73 7.23
CA HIS A 95 -6.87 -1.38 8.46
C HIS A 95 -7.53 -0.80 9.73
N GLU A 96 -7.94 0.47 9.71
CA GLU A 96 -8.65 1.13 10.82
C GLU A 96 -10.14 0.79 10.82
N LEU A 97 -10.71 0.62 9.62
CA LEU A 97 -12.12 0.28 9.42
C LEU A 97 -12.45 -1.17 9.75
N LEU A 98 -11.47 -2.06 9.74
CA LEU A 98 -11.67 -3.46 10.06
C LEU A 98 -11.73 -3.67 11.58
N GLY A 99 -12.89 -3.98 12.15
CA GLY A 99 -13.09 -4.29 13.57
C GLY A 99 -13.40 -5.76 13.84
N HIS A 100 -13.80 -6.06 15.08
CA HIS A 100 -14.17 -7.42 15.47
C HIS A 100 -15.42 -7.93 14.72
N GLU A 101 -16.41 -7.06 14.53
CA GLU A 101 -17.65 -7.41 13.83
C GLU A 101 -17.39 -7.71 12.35
N GLU A 102 -16.58 -6.90 11.68
CA GLU A 102 -16.22 -7.12 10.28
C GLU A 102 -15.46 -8.44 10.09
N VAL A 103 -14.51 -8.74 10.98
CA VAL A 103 -13.78 -10.02 10.92
C VAL A 103 -14.69 -11.20 11.19
N GLN A 104 -15.62 -11.10 12.15
CA GLN A 104 -16.62 -12.14 12.38
C GLN A 104 -17.47 -12.37 11.12
N GLN A 105 -17.99 -11.29 10.51
CA GLN A 105 -18.78 -11.39 9.27
C GLN A 105 -17.99 -12.01 8.11
N LEU A 106 -16.70 -11.69 7.99
CA LEU A 106 -15.81 -12.28 7.00
C LEU A 106 -15.66 -13.79 7.22
N LEU A 107 -15.44 -14.21 8.48
CA LEU A 107 -15.34 -15.62 8.84
C LEU A 107 -16.67 -16.37 8.66
N ASP A 108 -17.81 -15.75 8.96
CA ASP A 108 -19.13 -16.35 8.76
C ASP A 108 -19.40 -16.61 7.26
N ARG A 109 -19.03 -15.65 6.40
CA ARG A 109 -19.09 -15.84 4.93
C ARG A 109 -18.17 -16.96 4.45
N LEU A 110 -16.97 -17.08 5.04
CA LEU A 110 -16.07 -18.19 4.74
C LEU A 110 -16.64 -19.53 5.23
N ALA A 111 -17.28 -19.55 6.41
CA ALA A 111 -17.87 -20.74 6.98
C ALA A 111 -19.01 -21.32 6.12
N ALA A 112 -19.72 -20.48 5.37
CA ALA A 112 -20.70 -20.94 4.38
C ALA A 112 -20.09 -21.81 3.28
N GLN A 113 -18.78 -21.66 2.99
CA GLN A 113 -18.06 -22.41 1.94
C GLN A 113 -17.06 -23.43 2.50
N ALA A 114 -16.50 -23.18 3.68
CA ALA A 114 -15.45 -23.96 4.31
C ALA A 114 -15.64 -24.01 5.85
N PRO A 115 -16.74 -24.59 6.36
CA PRO A 115 -17.08 -24.54 7.78
C PRO A 115 -16.01 -25.17 8.68
N LYS A 116 -15.49 -26.34 8.28
CA LYS A 116 -14.43 -27.04 9.00
C LYS A 116 -13.13 -26.25 9.13
N LEU A 117 -12.83 -25.38 8.15
CA LEU A 117 -11.64 -24.53 8.22
C LEU A 117 -11.82 -23.46 9.31
N VAL A 118 -12.97 -22.80 9.33
CA VAL A 118 -13.28 -21.75 10.33
C VAL A 118 -13.33 -22.35 11.73
N GLU A 119 -14.00 -23.49 11.92
CA GLU A 119 -14.04 -24.21 13.21
C GLU A 119 -12.65 -24.62 13.72
N ASN A 120 -11.74 -25.00 12.81
CA ASN A 120 -10.37 -25.35 13.17
C ASN A 120 -9.47 -24.12 13.36
N LEU A 121 -9.85 -22.95 12.87
CA LEU A 121 -9.09 -21.71 13.03
C LEU A 121 -9.45 -21.01 14.36
N THR A 122 -10.70 -20.59 14.53
CA THR A 122 -11.14 -19.73 15.64
C THR A 122 -12.43 -20.25 16.26
N PRO A 123 -12.56 -20.23 17.61
CA PRO A 123 -11.57 -19.80 18.60
C PRO A 123 -10.53 -20.88 18.96
N LYS A 124 -10.57 -22.04 18.29
CA LYS A 124 -9.84 -23.25 18.70
C LYS A 124 -8.31 -23.11 18.65
N VAL A 125 -7.77 -22.58 17.55
CA VAL A 125 -6.32 -22.43 17.35
C VAL A 125 -5.89 -21.00 17.62
N LEU A 126 -6.66 -20.01 17.16
CA LEU A 126 -6.37 -18.59 17.37
C LEU A 126 -7.59 -17.85 17.95
N PRO A 127 -7.39 -16.94 18.91
CA PRO A 127 -8.39 -15.96 19.29
C PRO A 127 -8.77 -15.08 18.09
N LEU A 128 -10.04 -14.66 18.02
CA LEU A 128 -10.52 -13.74 16.97
C LEU A 128 -9.69 -12.44 16.91
N GLY A 129 -9.22 -11.96 18.07
CA GLY A 129 -8.35 -10.78 18.14
C GLY A 129 -7.01 -10.94 17.43
N THR A 130 -6.44 -12.14 17.41
CA THR A 130 -5.19 -12.44 16.68
C THR A 130 -5.44 -12.45 15.18
N VAL A 131 -6.54 -13.08 14.74
CA VAL A 131 -6.97 -13.04 13.33
C VAL A 131 -7.19 -11.60 12.87
N LEU A 132 -7.91 -10.80 13.66
CA LEU A 132 -8.10 -9.38 13.40
C LEU A 132 -6.76 -8.63 13.25
N ARG A 133 -5.80 -8.87 14.16
CA ARG A 133 -4.50 -8.21 14.10
C ARG A 133 -3.74 -8.57 12.82
N VAL A 134 -3.75 -9.84 12.41
CA VAL A 134 -3.09 -10.28 11.17
C VAL A 134 -3.75 -9.63 9.95
N LEU A 135 -5.08 -9.65 9.84
CA LEU A 135 -5.79 -9.02 8.71
C LEU A 135 -5.53 -7.50 8.65
N ARG A 136 -5.49 -6.82 9.81
CA ARG A 136 -5.11 -5.41 9.89
C ARG A 136 -3.68 -5.17 9.42
N ASN A 137 -2.73 -6.01 9.85
CA ASN A 137 -1.33 -5.89 9.42
C ASN A 137 -1.20 -6.01 7.89
N LEU A 138 -1.91 -6.96 7.27
CA LEU A 138 -1.94 -7.11 5.80
C LEU A 138 -2.49 -5.84 5.13
N LEU A 139 -3.65 -5.35 5.57
CA LEU A 139 -4.27 -4.14 5.00
C LEU A 139 -3.41 -2.90 5.20
N GLN A 140 -2.70 -2.79 6.32
CA GLN A 140 -1.82 -1.66 6.61
C GLN A 140 -0.60 -1.61 5.68
N GLU A 141 -0.24 -2.74 5.08
CA GLU A 141 0.79 -2.84 4.06
C GLU A 141 0.22 -2.82 2.63
N GLY A 142 -1.09 -2.55 2.48
CA GLY A 142 -1.78 -2.52 1.19
C GLY A 142 -2.00 -3.92 0.59
N VAL A 143 -1.89 -4.99 1.39
CA VAL A 143 -2.13 -6.36 0.90
C VAL A 143 -3.63 -6.66 0.95
N PRO A 144 -4.26 -7.02 -0.19
CA PRO A 144 -5.66 -7.37 -0.22
C PRO A 144 -5.96 -8.66 0.56
N ILE A 145 -7.03 -8.66 1.36
CA ILE A 145 -7.50 -9.83 2.12
C ILE A 145 -8.63 -10.60 1.40
N ARG A 146 -8.66 -10.52 0.06
CA ARG A 146 -9.72 -11.13 -0.78
C ARG A 146 -9.67 -12.66 -0.74
N ASP A 147 -8.46 -13.22 -0.71
CA ASP A 147 -8.24 -14.66 -0.57
C ASP A 147 -8.24 -15.08 0.90
N LEU A 148 -9.39 -14.93 1.55
CA LEU A 148 -9.55 -15.25 2.95
C LEU A 148 -9.36 -16.74 3.24
N ARG A 149 -9.58 -17.60 2.24
CA ARG A 149 -9.38 -19.05 2.35
C ARG A 149 -7.90 -19.37 2.58
N SER A 150 -7.01 -18.92 1.70
CA SER A 150 -5.57 -19.16 1.85
C SER A 150 -5.00 -18.52 3.12
N ILE A 151 -5.51 -17.33 3.48
CA ILE A 151 -5.15 -16.68 4.75
C ILE A 151 -5.55 -17.55 5.95
N ALA A 152 -6.79 -18.04 5.98
CA ALA A 152 -7.30 -18.87 7.07
C ALA A 152 -6.59 -20.24 7.15
N GLU A 153 -6.27 -20.85 6.02
CA GLU A 153 -5.50 -22.11 5.96
C GLU A 153 -4.09 -21.92 6.55
N SER A 154 -3.38 -20.88 6.12
CA SER A 154 -2.05 -20.56 6.65
C SER A 154 -2.10 -20.27 8.16
N LEU A 155 -3.11 -19.52 8.63
CA LEU A 155 -3.29 -19.26 10.05
C LEU A 155 -3.61 -20.53 10.86
N ALA A 156 -4.44 -21.43 10.33
CA ALA A 156 -4.78 -22.68 11.00
C ALA A 156 -3.58 -23.63 11.09
N GLU A 157 -2.74 -23.67 10.05
CA GLU A 157 -1.51 -24.48 10.02
C GLU A 157 -0.47 -23.99 11.04
N HIS A 158 -0.27 -22.67 11.12
CA HIS A 158 0.81 -22.08 11.90
C HIS A 158 0.41 -21.62 13.30
N GLY A 159 -0.89 -21.39 13.55
CA GLY A 159 -1.39 -20.87 14.82
C GLY A 159 -1.10 -21.78 16.02
N GLY A 160 -0.96 -23.09 15.81
CA GLY A 160 -0.53 -24.01 16.87
C GLY A 160 0.94 -23.83 17.30
N ARG A 161 1.78 -23.24 16.45
CA ARG A 161 3.22 -23.01 16.71
C ARG A 161 3.49 -21.61 17.26
N SER A 162 2.71 -20.62 16.85
CA SER A 162 2.84 -19.23 17.30
C SER A 162 1.49 -18.54 17.39
N GLN A 163 1.32 -17.72 18.42
CA GLN A 163 0.17 -16.82 18.59
C GLN A 163 0.56 -15.36 18.31
N ASP A 164 1.82 -15.10 17.97
CA ASP A 164 2.32 -13.77 17.65
C ASP A 164 1.80 -13.34 16.28
N SER A 165 1.03 -12.26 16.24
CA SER A 165 0.44 -11.73 15.02
C SER A 165 1.46 -11.29 13.99
N ASP A 166 2.64 -10.79 14.40
CA ASP A 166 3.66 -10.32 13.47
C ASP A 166 4.32 -11.53 12.76
N VAL A 167 4.59 -12.60 13.51
CA VAL A 167 5.07 -13.88 12.95
C VAL A 167 4.03 -14.51 12.02
N LEU A 168 2.76 -14.57 12.46
CA LEU A 168 1.68 -15.11 11.64
C LEU A 168 1.45 -14.29 10.38
N THR A 169 1.57 -12.96 10.46
CA THR A 169 1.47 -12.07 9.28
C THR A 169 2.54 -12.42 8.25
N ALA A 170 3.80 -12.61 8.68
CA ALA A 170 4.88 -12.99 7.76
C ALA A 170 4.61 -14.33 7.05
N LEU A 171 4.13 -15.33 7.80
CA LEU A 171 3.79 -16.65 7.24
C LEU A 171 2.61 -16.60 6.28
N VAL A 172 1.57 -15.83 6.61
CA VAL A 172 0.42 -15.61 5.74
C VAL A 172 0.86 -14.92 4.45
N ARG A 173 1.71 -13.88 4.53
CA ARG A 173 2.21 -13.17 3.35
C ARG A 173 2.95 -14.10 2.38
N VAL A 174 3.77 -15.03 2.89
CA VAL A 174 4.41 -16.06 2.07
C VAL A 174 3.36 -16.93 1.38
N ALA A 175 2.34 -17.39 2.11
CA ALA A 175 1.27 -18.22 1.55
C ALA A 175 0.49 -17.51 0.43
N ILE A 176 0.28 -16.20 0.54
CA ILE A 176 -0.40 -15.38 -0.49
C ILE A 176 0.59 -14.60 -1.39
N GLY A 177 1.87 -14.96 -1.40
CA GLY A 177 2.93 -14.20 -2.08
C GLY A 177 2.66 -13.98 -3.56
N ARG A 178 2.06 -14.98 -4.23
CA ARG A 178 1.61 -14.86 -5.63
C ARG A 178 0.62 -13.71 -5.85
N SER A 179 -0.33 -13.52 -4.93
CA SER A 179 -1.30 -12.43 -5.00
C SER A 179 -0.62 -11.08 -4.73
N ILE A 180 0.30 -11.03 -3.77
CA ILE A 180 1.04 -9.81 -3.43
C ILE A 180 1.87 -9.35 -4.64
N VAL A 181 2.65 -10.26 -5.22
CA VAL A 181 3.48 -9.96 -6.39
C VAL A 181 2.64 -9.57 -7.60
N GLN A 182 1.49 -10.23 -7.82
CA GLN A 182 0.57 -9.87 -8.90
C GLN A 182 -0.05 -8.48 -8.69
N GLU A 183 -0.39 -8.08 -7.47
CA GLU A 183 -0.94 -6.75 -7.19
C GLU A 183 0.10 -5.65 -7.47
N VAL A 184 1.37 -5.90 -7.13
CA VAL A 184 2.44 -4.91 -7.25
C VAL A 184 2.99 -4.81 -8.68
N PHE A 185 3.22 -5.94 -9.36
CA PHE A 185 3.87 -5.99 -10.67
C PHE A 185 2.92 -6.27 -11.83
N GLY A 186 1.65 -6.61 -11.55
CA GLY A 186 0.69 -7.02 -12.56
C GLY A 186 1.19 -8.20 -13.39
N THR A 187 1.08 -8.06 -14.71
CA THR A 187 1.48 -9.08 -15.69
C THR A 187 2.91 -8.90 -16.21
N ALA A 188 3.73 -8.05 -15.58
CA ALA A 188 5.10 -7.80 -16.04
C ALA A 188 5.94 -9.08 -16.08
N PRO A 189 6.63 -9.41 -17.19
CA PRO A 189 7.34 -10.68 -17.32
C PRO A 189 8.53 -10.82 -16.35
N GLU A 190 9.09 -9.69 -15.93
CA GLU A 190 10.26 -9.59 -15.07
C GLU A 190 9.94 -8.68 -13.88
N LEU A 191 10.38 -9.08 -12.69
CA LEU A 191 10.22 -8.34 -11.44
C LEU A 191 11.45 -7.45 -11.24
N ALA A 192 11.29 -6.15 -11.49
CA ALA A 192 12.30 -5.14 -11.19
C ALA A 192 12.32 -4.87 -9.68
N LEU A 193 13.40 -5.24 -9.00
CA LEU A 193 13.50 -5.24 -7.54
C LEU A 193 14.76 -4.51 -7.07
N MET A 194 14.66 -3.85 -5.93
CA MET A 194 15.78 -3.29 -5.19
C MET A 194 16.18 -4.27 -4.09
N THR A 195 17.47 -4.36 -3.80
CA THR A 195 18.01 -5.25 -2.75
C THR A 195 18.89 -4.46 -1.81
N LEU A 196 19.15 -5.02 -0.62
CA LEU A 196 20.13 -4.46 0.31
C LEU A 196 21.52 -5.05 0.03
N GLU A 197 22.56 -4.24 0.24
CA GLU A 197 23.91 -4.78 0.24
C GLU A 197 24.11 -5.74 1.42
N PRO A 198 24.88 -6.84 1.23
CA PRO A 198 25.05 -7.86 2.28
C PRO A 198 25.57 -7.33 3.61
N ASP A 199 26.47 -6.35 3.60
CA ASP A 199 27.02 -5.77 4.82
C ASP A 199 26.00 -4.87 5.54
N LEU A 200 25.21 -4.10 4.79
CA LEU A 200 24.11 -3.32 5.36
C LEU A 200 23.05 -4.26 5.94
N GLU A 201 22.67 -5.31 5.23
CA GLU A 201 21.72 -6.32 5.70
C GLU A 201 22.16 -6.93 7.03
N ARG A 202 23.43 -7.31 7.17
CA ARG A 202 23.99 -7.85 8.42
C ARG A 202 23.92 -6.85 9.58
N ILE A 203 24.20 -5.58 9.31
CA ILE A 203 24.12 -4.51 10.32
C ILE A 203 22.68 -4.34 10.79
N LEU A 204 21.73 -4.24 9.83
CA LEU A 204 20.30 -4.13 10.13
C LEU A 204 19.78 -5.34 10.91
N LEU A 205 20.19 -6.56 10.54
CA LEU A 205 19.80 -7.79 11.23
C LEU A 205 20.22 -7.78 12.70
N LYS A 206 21.46 -7.36 12.98
CA LYS A 206 21.95 -7.24 14.35
C LYS A 206 21.17 -6.21 15.16
N ALA A 207 20.85 -5.05 14.57
CA ALA A 207 20.07 -4.02 15.24
C ALA A 207 18.65 -4.49 15.59
N VAL A 208 18.00 -5.22 14.67
CA VAL A 208 16.64 -5.76 14.89
C VAL A 208 16.64 -6.89 15.92
N GLN A 209 17.61 -7.81 15.86
CA GLN A 209 17.71 -8.93 16.80
C GLN A 209 18.10 -8.51 18.23
N GLY A 210 18.77 -7.36 18.40
CA GLY A 210 19.12 -6.80 19.71
C GLY A 210 17.92 -6.35 20.56
N GLY A 211 16.70 -6.35 19.99
CA GLY A 211 15.48 -5.97 20.70
C GLY A 211 15.20 -4.46 20.74
N ASP A 212 16.17 -3.64 20.34
CA ASP A 212 16.01 -2.18 20.28
C ASP A 212 15.23 -1.71 19.04
N GLY A 213 15.03 -2.56 18.03
CA GLY A 213 14.29 -2.20 16.82
C GLY A 213 14.85 -0.94 16.15
N ALA A 214 13.99 0.06 15.87
CA ALA A 214 14.42 1.35 15.31
C ALA A 214 15.32 2.18 16.25
N LEU A 215 15.34 1.89 17.56
CA LEU A 215 16.23 2.53 18.53
C LEU A 215 17.65 1.97 18.49
N GLY A 216 17.85 0.81 17.87
CA GLY A 216 19.15 0.14 17.76
C GLY A 216 20.00 0.62 16.59
N LEU A 217 19.48 1.52 15.74
CA LEU A 217 20.23 2.09 14.63
C LEU A 217 20.82 3.43 14.99
N GLU A 218 22.10 3.60 14.66
CA GLU A 218 22.75 4.90 14.74
C GLU A 218 22.01 5.91 13.83
N PRO A 219 21.68 7.12 14.32
CA PRO A 219 20.91 8.10 13.56
C PRO A 219 21.49 8.42 12.18
N GLY A 220 22.82 8.45 12.06
CA GLY A 220 23.50 8.70 10.78
C GLY A 220 23.30 7.57 9.76
N LEU A 221 23.21 6.31 10.22
CA LEU A 221 22.92 5.17 9.35
C LEU A 221 21.46 5.19 8.91
N ALA A 222 20.53 5.50 9.82
CA ALA A 222 19.11 5.62 9.51
C ALA A 222 18.84 6.71 8.47
N GLU A 223 19.46 7.89 8.64
CA GLU A 223 19.29 9.00 7.68
C GLU A 223 19.87 8.65 6.30
N ARG A 224 21.05 8.02 6.27
CA ARG A 224 21.65 7.57 5.01
C ARG A 224 20.79 6.51 4.32
N LEU A 225 20.22 5.56 5.07
CA LEU A 225 19.29 4.56 4.53
C LEU A 225 18.05 5.24 3.95
N ARG A 226 17.50 6.24 4.66
CA ARG A 226 16.35 7.05 4.24
C ARG A 226 16.62 7.70 2.88
N GLU A 227 17.75 8.39 2.74
CA GLU A 227 18.14 9.08 1.50
C GLU A 227 18.27 8.10 0.33
N LEU A 228 18.98 6.99 0.51
CA LEU A 228 19.19 5.99 -0.53
C LEU A 228 17.87 5.36 -1.00
N LEU A 229 16.97 5.04 -0.07
CA LEU A 229 15.67 4.44 -0.40
C LEU A 229 14.75 5.42 -1.12
N VAL A 230 14.73 6.70 -0.70
CA VAL A 230 13.94 7.74 -1.37
C VAL A 230 14.46 7.97 -2.78
N GLU A 231 15.77 8.11 -2.96
CA GLU A 231 16.38 8.32 -4.27
C GLU A 231 16.10 7.13 -5.21
N ALA A 232 16.28 5.89 -4.72
CA ALA A 232 16.03 4.70 -5.52
C ALA A 232 14.54 4.54 -5.89
N ALA A 233 13.62 4.85 -4.95
CA ALA A 233 12.19 4.81 -5.21
C ALA A 233 11.75 5.86 -6.26
N GLN A 234 12.24 7.10 -6.14
CA GLN A 234 11.96 8.16 -7.12
C GLN A 234 12.47 7.81 -8.52
N ARG A 235 13.63 7.15 -8.63
CA ARG A 235 14.12 6.66 -9.93
C ARG A 235 13.20 5.60 -10.54
N GLN A 236 12.62 4.70 -9.75
CA GLN A 236 11.66 3.71 -10.25
C GLN A 236 10.36 4.38 -10.70
N GLU A 237 9.87 5.35 -9.92
CA GLU A 237 8.68 6.12 -10.25
C GLU A 237 8.84 6.88 -11.59
N LEU A 238 10.00 7.50 -11.82
CA LEU A 238 10.33 8.15 -13.10
C LEU A 238 10.36 7.20 -14.29
N LEU A 239 10.63 5.92 -14.07
CA LEU A 239 10.59 4.85 -15.08
C LEU A 239 9.19 4.24 -15.25
N GLY A 240 8.20 4.71 -14.48
CA GLY A 240 6.86 4.12 -14.44
C GLY A 240 6.84 2.69 -13.89
N GLN A 241 7.84 2.32 -13.07
CA GLN A 241 7.97 1.00 -12.46
C GLN A 241 7.67 1.07 -10.96
N PRO A 242 7.08 0.02 -10.37
CA PRO A 242 6.83 -0.01 -8.94
C PRO A 242 8.14 -0.04 -8.15
N ALA A 243 8.25 0.78 -7.12
CA ALA A 243 9.39 0.76 -6.21
C ALA A 243 9.21 -0.36 -5.17
N VAL A 244 10.02 -1.41 -5.29
CA VAL A 244 9.96 -2.58 -4.39
C VAL A 244 11.34 -2.93 -3.86
N LEU A 245 11.47 -2.95 -2.53
CA LEU A 245 12.64 -3.46 -1.82
C LEU A 245 12.39 -4.91 -1.41
N VAL A 246 13.35 -5.78 -1.66
CA VAL A 246 13.33 -7.17 -1.19
C VAL A 246 14.34 -7.35 -0.07
N ALA A 247 13.93 -8.02 0.99
CA ALA A 247 14.75 -8.27 2.17
C ALA A 247 14.48 -9.66 2.77
N PRO A 248 15.35 -10.16 3.66
CA PRO A 248 15.07 -11.36 4.43
C PRO A 248 13.81 -11.20 5.28
N ASN A 249 13.08 -12.30 5.51
CA ASN A 249 11.86 -12.29 6.32
C ASN A 249 12.06 -11.66 7.71
N ALA A 250 13.22 -11.91 8.34
CA ALA A 250 13.59 -11.35 9.64
C ALA A 250 13.72 -9.80 9.66
N LEU A 251 13.97 -9.18 8.51
CA LEU A 251 14.06 -7.71 8.36
C LEU A 251 12.81 -7.08 7.78
N ARG A 252 12.05 -7.84 6.99
CA ARG A 252 10.95 -7.33 6.15
C ARG A 252 9.97 -6.45 6.92
N LEU A 253 9.51 -6.89 8.09
CA LEU A 253 8.56 -6.11 8.90
C LEU A 253 9.16 -4.81 9.44
N TRP A 254 10.40 -4.86 9.89
CA TRP A 254 11.11 -3.67 10.37
C TRP A 254 11.29 -2.65 9.25
N LEU A 255 11.74 -3.12 8.07
CA LEU A 255 11.87 -2.29 6.88
C LEU A 255 10.51 -1.73 6.41
N ALA A 256 9.46 -2.55 6.40
CA ALA A 256 8.11 -2.12 6.02
C ALA A 256 7.60 -0.98 6.93
N ARG A 257 7.88 -1.06 8.24
CA ARG A 257 7.57 0.02 9.20
C ARG A 257 8.46 1.25 8.97
N PHE A 258 9.76 1.05 8.71
CA PHE A 258 10.69 2.13 8.42
C PHE A 258 10.30 2.91 7.16
N VAL A 259 9.99 2.22 6.06
CA VAL A 259 9.70 2.88 4.77
C VAL A 259 8.33 3.56 4.74
N ARG A 260 7.39 3.15 5.60
CA ARG A 260 6.05 3.75 5.69
C ARG A 260 6.08 5.24 6.05
N HIS A 261 7.14 5.67 6.73
CA HIS A 261 7.33 7.07 7.11
C HIS A 261 8.04 7.90 6.03
N LEU A 262 8.41 7.28 4.90
CA LEU A 262 9.00 7.98 3.77
C LEU A 262 7.91 8.62 2.92
N ALA A 263 8.23 9.77 2.31
CA ALA A 263 7.35 10.47 1.40
C ALA A 263 7.37 9.86 -0.03
N VAL A 264 7.43 8.53 -0.14
CA VAL A 264 7.47 7.77 -1.41
C VAL A 264 6.67 6.47 -1.28
N ASP A 265 6.06 6.01 -2.37
CA ASP A 265 5.39 4.70 -2.39
C ASP A 265 6.39 3.57 -2.60
N LEU A 266 7.00 3.11 -1.51
CA LEU A 266 7.96 2.01 -1.50
C LEU A 266 7.36 0.78 -0.81
N LYS A 267 7.23 -0.33 -1.53
CA LYS A 267 6.81 -1.62 -0.97
C LYS A 267 8.01 -2.46 -0.51
N VAL A 268 7.82 -3.26 0.54
CA VAL A 268 8.84 -4.20 1.02
C VAL A 268 8.30 -5.62 0.94
N LEU A 269 8.99 -6.49 0.22
CA LEU A 269 8.68 -7.91 0.08
C LEU A 269 9.77 -8.77 0.74
N ALA A 270 9.39 -9.94 1.24
CA ALA A 270 10.36 -10.96 1.63
C ALA A 270 10.83 -11.77 0.42
N TYR A 271 12.04 -12.33 0.46
CA TYR A 271 12.52 -13.24 -0.59
C TYR A 271 11.56 -14.41 -0.80
N GLU A 272 11.00 -14.94 0.28
CA GLU A 272 10.09 -16.08 0.30
C GLU A 272 8.69 -15.76 -0.26
N GLU A 273 8.36 -14.48 -0.44
CA GLU A 273 7.10 -14.07 -1.07
C GLU A 273 7.18 -14.08 -2.60
N LEU A 274 8.40 -14.12 -3.16
CA LEU A 274 8.61 -14.10 -4.60
C LEU A 274 8.36 -15.49 -5.21
N PRO A 275 7.51 -15.60 -6.24
CA PRO A 275 7.25 -16.88 -6.86
C PRO A 275 8.46 -17.33 -7.71
N GLU A 276 8.85 -18.59 -7.58
CA GLU A 276 10.01 -19.17 -8.28
C GLU A 276 9.92 -19.12 -9.81
N ASN A 277 8.70 -18.97 -10.36
CA ASN A 277 8.44 -18.99 -11.80
C ASN A 277 8.50 -17.61 -12.48
N ARG A 278 8.86 -16.54 -11.75
CA ARG A 278 9.02 -15.19 -12.31
C ARG A 278 10.51 -14.84 -12.39
N GLN A 279 10.92 -14.20 -13.49
CA GLN A 279 12.28 -13.71 -13.62
C GLN A 279 12.47 -12.47 -12.74
N VAL A 280 13.60 -12.39 -12.05
CA VAL A 280 13.94 -11.28 -11.15
C VAL A 280 15.09 -10.48 -11.74
N ARG A 281 14.97 -9.15 -11.73
CA ARG A 281 16.02 -8.21 -12.11
C ARG A 281 16.30 -7.23 -11.00
N VAL A 282 17.55 -7.22 -10.53
CA VAL A 282 17.99 -6.24 -9.55
C VAL A 282 18.25 -4.91 -10.27
N VAL A 283 17.46 -3.89 -9.95
CA VAL A 283 17.57 -2.54 -10.54
C VAL A 283 18.34 -1.57 -9.66
N ALA A 284 18.43 -1.84 -8.36
CA ALA A 284 19.27 -1.08 -7.44
C ALA A 284 19.75 -1.95 -6.28
N ASN A 285 20.93 -1.60 -5.76
CA ASN A 285 21.49 -2.20 -4.56
C ASN A 285 21.72 -1.10 -3.52
N ILE A 286 21.04 -1.20 -2.39
CA ILE A 286 20.97 -0.16 -1.36
C ILE A 286 22.09 -0.43 -0.33
N GLY A 287 23.07 0.47 -0.25
CA GLY A 287 24.20 0.37 0.68
C GLY A 287 25.54 0.77 0.07
N GLY A 288 25.67 0.61 -1.25
CA GLY A 288 26.88 0.95 -2.01
C GLY A 288 26.91 2.39 -2.51
N ARG A 289 28.11 2.94 -2.67
CA ARG A 289 28.40 4.04 -3.60
C ARG A 289 28.60 3.46 -4.99
#